data_AF-A0A7W5AMS7-F1
#
_entry.id   AF-A0A7W5AMS7-F1
#
_cell.length_a   1.000
_cell.length_b   1.000
_cell.length_c   1.000
_cell.angle_alpha   90.00
_cell.angle_beta   90.00
_cell.angle_gamma   90.00
#
_symmetry.space_group_name_H-M   'P 1'
#
loop_
_entity.id
_entity.type
_entity.pdbx_description
1 polymer ?
#
loop_
_entity_poly.entity_id
_entity_poly.type
_entity_poly.pdbx_seq_one_letter_code
_entity_poly.pdbx_strand_id
1 'polypeptide(L)'
;MAIVVVIAGTWIGYQQVADSECSGAVNLTVTASPEIAPAVDQVAKQWSAAGAEVDGTCIQVTVAEEVSSTIAGAVSRDHQVTLVGLDTAPDAVQVPDVWIPDSSAWLMRLQQEAAGFLPSKVTSVAQSPLVLAAPEPIAKQMGWPDKKIGWTELVGNFSAAEPLSVGIMDPTVDASGLTSLVAMNQATGTASAAALQAKTRALTAVSQNKFKLREELLAKFPKSPGDLTNPDAVAIAPLSEEDVVAYNAQRPAVQLSAIYLEPSPAPLDYPYTIMPQVVDQQKSAAADGLLKQLAESGAKDALAAVGLRAPDGTYGAAFNAPMGAPQASPAVSASATKSADGGAAAGGVTGAELSQVVGSWIALTKPGQALTVFDVSGSMGDPVPTAGGKTRAQVTQAAASVGLSLFSNKWSVGVWRFSTRLKGKQPWEQLVPIKSLATSRQEVQDSIGRLDPTNGGTGLYDTILDAYNHVKANYAQNKANSVILFTDGENQNADGMTRPQLLAALKKAQDPKTPIRLVLIAVGPDVNLDELKEISNVVKGSGVFPAEDPTKITAIFAQAIGSRTGVS
;
A
#
# COMPACT_ATOMS: atom_id res chain seq x y z
N MET A 1 -24.71 -9.92 7.77
CA MET A 1 -24.14 -11.28 7.82
C MET A 1 -23.30 -11.44 6.55
N ALA A 2 -21.97 -11.39 6.67
CA ALA A 2 -21.06 -11.58 5.56
C ALA A 2 -20.71 -13.07 5.50
N ILE A 3 -20.93 -13.71 4.36
CA ILE A 3 -20.55 -15.10 4.13
C ILE A 3 -19.03 -15.07 3.90
N VAL A 4 -18.28 -15.53 4.88
CA VAL A 4 -16.87 -15.88 4.74
C VAL A 4 -16.85 -17.20 3.98
N VAL A 5 -16.53 -17.16 2.69
CA VAL A 5 -16.19 -18.38 1.94
C VAL A 5 -14.75 -18.72 2.30
N VAL A 6 -14.59 -19.58 3.30
CA VAL A 6 -13.33 -20.29 3.54
C VAL A 6 -13.24 -21.34 2.44
N ILE A 7 -12.39 -21.10 1.42
CA ILE A 7 -12.00 -22.17 0.50
C ILE A 7 -11.04 -23.05 1.30
N ALA A 8 -11.61 -24.07 1.96
CA ALA A 8 -10.82 -25.16 2.49
C ALA A 8 -10.17 -25.87 1.30
N GLY A 9 -8.84 -25.82 1.21
CA GLY A 9 -8.08 -26.44 0.13
C GLY A 9 -8.51 -27.90 -0.07
N THR A 10 -9.08 -28.19 -1.24
CA THR A 10 -9.42 -29.56 -1.62
C THR A 10 -8.12 -30.31 -1.93
N TRP A 11 -7.72 -31.17 -1.00
CA TRP A 11 -6.66 -32.15 -1.21
C TRP A 11 -7.12 -33.17 -2.26
N ILE A 12 -6.60 -33.07 -3.49
CA ILE A 12 -6.76 -34.11 -4.51
C ILE A 12 -5.42 -34.83 -4.64
N GLY A 13 -5.18 -35.81 -3.75
CA GLY A 13 -4.05 -36.73 -3.88
C GLY A 13 -4.39 -37.87 -4.85
N TYR A 14 -3.64 -38.01 -5.93
CA TYR A 14 -3.76 -39.15 -6.84
C TYR A 14 -2.82 -40.28 -6.40
N GLN A 15 -3.38 -41.44 -6.05
CA GLN A 15 -2.64 -42.70 -5.98
C GLN A 15 -2.73 -43.39 -7.34
N GLN A 16 -1.75 -43.19 -8.21
CA GLN A 16 -1.43 -44.18 -9.25
C GLN A 16 -0.20 -44.94 -8.79
N VAL A 17 -0.43 -46.15 -8.30
CA VAL A 17 0.62 -47.14 -8.06
C VAL A 17 1.04 -47.64 -9.44
N ALA A 18 2.01 -46.95 -10.05
CA ALA A 18 2.83 -47.56 -11.08
C ALA A 18 3.82 -48.48 -10.35
N ASP A 19 3.87 -49.76 -10.73
CA ASP A 19 4.87 -50.71 -10.24
C ASP A 19 6.26 -50.08 -10.37
N SER A 20 6.92 -49.73 -9.27
CA SER A 20 8.27 -49.14 -9.32
C SER A 20 9.23 -49.87 -8.40
N GLU A 21 10.40 -50.18 -8.96
CA GLU A 21 11.59 -50.75 -8.32
C GLU A 21 12.25 -49.78 -7.31
N CYS A 22 11.52 -48.76 -6.84
CA CYS A 22 12.01 -47.73 -5.93
C CYS A 22 12.29 -48.30 -4.53
N SER A 23 13.39 -47.86 -3.93
CA SER A 23 13.79 -48.20 -2.56
C SER A 23 12.96 -47.50 -1.47
N GLY A 24 12.13 -46.53 -1.84
CA GLY A 24 11.25 -45.77 -0.95
C GLY A 24 10.51 -44.64 -1.69
N ALA A 25 9.79 -43.79 -0.95
CA ALA A 25 9.10 -42.62 -1.48
C ALA A 25 9.34 -41.36 -0.63
N VAL A 26 9.50 -40.20 -1.29
CA VAL A 26 9.65 -38.89 -0.67
C VAL A 26 8.52 -37.97 -1.10
N ASN A 27 7.86 -37.35 -0.11
CA ASN A 27 6.83 -36.35 -0.35
C ASN A 27 7.45 -34.95 -0.36
N LEU A 28 7.31 -34.24 -1.48
CA LEU A 28 7.73 -32.85 -1.65
C LEU A 28 6.50 -31.95 -1.65
N THR A 29 6.42 -31.04 -0.67
CA THR A 29 5.36 -30.03 -0.61
C THR A 29 5.79 -28.75 -1.33
N VAL A 30 5.01 -28.33 -2.31
CA VAL A 30 5.25 -27.13 -3.11
C VAL A 30 4.06 -26.21 -2.92
N THR A 31 4.29 -24.96 -2.51
CA THR A 31 3.26 -23.93 -2.58
C THR A 31 3.66 -22.89 -3.61
N ALA A 32 2.76 -22.59 -4.53
CA ALA A 32 2.97 -21.63 -5.60
C ALA A 32 1.89 -20.56 -5.58
N SER A 33 2.22 -19.36 -6.07
CA SER A 33 1.22 -18.33 -6.26
C SER A 33 0.14 -18.79 -7.27
N PRO A 34 -1.13 -18.35 -7.11
CA PRO A 34 -2.26 -18.78 -7.92
C PRO A 34 -2.02 -18.88 -9.42
N GLU A 35 -1.35 -17.88 -9.96
CA GLU A 35 -1.11 -17.72 -11.39
C GLU A 35 -0.09 -18.71 -11.98
N ILE A 36 0.86 -19.22 -11.19
CA ILE A 36 1.84 -20.22 -11.67
C ILE A 36 1.53 -21.64 -11.20
N ALA A 37 0.74 -21.81 -10.14
CA ALA A 37 0.41 -23.11 -9.55
C ALA A 37 -0.12 -24.14 -10.57
N PRO A 38 -1.04 -23.82 -11.51
CA PRO A 38 -1.52 -24.80 -12.48
C PRO A 38 -0.43 -25.31 -13.43
N ALA A 39 0.52 -24.45 -13.84
CA ALA A 39 1.62 -24.86 -14.69
C ALA A 39 2.61 -25.77 -13.94
N VAL A 40 2.89 -25.45 -12.67
CA VAL A 40 3.77 -26.26 -11.80
C VAL A 40 3.14 -27.62 -11.53
N ASP A 41 1.84 -27.67 -11.23
CA ASP A 41 1.09 -28.92 -11.04
C ASP A 41 1.08 -29.78 -12.31
N GLN A 42 0.89 -29.17 -13.48
CA GLN A 42 0.98 -29.88 -14.75
C GLN A 42 2.37 -30.52 -14.96
N VAL A 43 3.45 -29.78 -14.74
CA VAL A 43 4.83 -30.28 -14.87
C VAL A 43 5.11 -31.39 -13.85
N ALA A 44 4.68 -31.20 -12.60
CA ALA A 44 4.83 -32.19 -11.53
C ALA A 44 4.09 -33.51 -11.85
N LYS A 45 2.87 -33.43 -12.40
CA LYS A 45 2.10 -34.59 -12.86
C LYS A 45 2.76 -35.31 -14.02
N GLN A 46 3.28 -34.57 -15.00
CA GLN A 46 4.02 -35.15 -16.13
C GLN A 46 5.28 -35.88 -15.66
N TRP A 47 6.04 -35.28 -14.75
CA TRP A 47 7.22 -35.90 -14.17
C TRP A 47 6.86 -37.18 -13.40
N SER A 48 5.81 -37.11 -12.56
CA SER A 48 5.32 -38.27 -11.80
C SER A 48 4.89 -39.42 -12.72
N ALA A 49 4.16 -39.11 -13.80
CA ALA A 49 3.72 -40.10 -14.79
C ALA A 49 4.88 -40.72 -15.59
N ALA A 50 6.02 -40.02 -15.68
CA ALA A 50 7.25 -40.52 -16.30
C ALA A 50 8.11 -41.37 -15.35
N GLY A 51 7.63 -41.69 -14.14
CA GLY A 51 8.37 -42.45 -13.14
C GLY A 51 9.34 -41.58 -12.35
N ALA A 52 8.87 -40.45 -11.80
CA ALA A 52 9.69 -39.52 -11.04
C ALA A 52 10.48 -40.23 -9.92
N GLU A 53 11.80 -40.26 -10.10
CA GLU A 53 12.76 -40.86 -9.19
C GLU A 53 13.98 -39.95 -9.05
N VAL A 54 14.54 -39.90 -7.84
CA VAL A 54 15.87 -39.38 -7.58
C VAL A 54 16.64 -40.39 -6.73
N ASP A 55 17.80 -40.82 -7.20
CA ASP A 55 18.68 -41.79 -6.51
C ASP A 55 17.95 -43.07 -6.06
N GLY A 56 17.12 -43.67 -6.93
CA GLY A 56 16.36 -44.88 -6.60
C GLY A 56 15.19 -44.66 -5.64
N THR A 57 14.82 -43.40 -5.35
CA THR A 57 13.70 -43.04 -4.47
C THR A 57 12.61 -42.35 -5.27
N CYS A 58 11.38 -42.87 -5.20
CA CYS A 58 10.25 -42.31 -5.91
C CYS A 58 9.84 -40.96 -5.30
N ILE A 59 9.49 -39.99 -6.15
CA ILE A 59 9.12 -38.65 -5.72
C ILE A 59 7.62 -38.43 -5.91
N GLN A 60 6.95 -38.01 -4.83
CA GLN A 60 5.57 -37.55 -4.87
C GLN A 60 5.54 -36.04 -4.61
N VAL A 61 5.12 -35.27 -5.61
CA VAL A 61 5.00 -33.81 -5.50
C VAL A 61 3.55 -33.46 -5.20
N THR A 62 3.32 -32.65 -4.17
CA THR A 62 2.02 -32.05 -3.86
C THR A 62 2.11 -30.54 -4.06
N VAL A 63 1.37 -30.02 -5.04
CA VAL A 63 1.32 -28.58 -5.35
C VAL A 63 0.06 -27.98 -4.71
N ALA A 64 0.24 -26.92 -3.94
CA ALA A 64 -0.82 -26.11 -3.38
C ALA A 64 -0.77 -24.68 -3.96
N GLU A 65 -1.95 -24.11 -4.16
CA GLU A 65 -2.12 -22.70 -4.49
C GLU A 65 -2.31 -21.90 -3.20
N GLU A 66 -1.52 -20.84 -3.02
CA GLU A 66 -1.70 -19.88 -1.94
C GLU A 66 -1.10 -18.54 -2.32
N VAL A 67 -1.72 -17.44 -1.88
CA VAL A 67 -1.21 -16.09 -2.16
C VAL A 67 0.13 -15.90 -1.45
N SER A 68 1.13 -15.33 -2.15
CA SER A 68 2.47 -15.13 -1.61
C SER A 68 2.51 -14.43 -0.25
N SER A 69 1.62 -13.47 -0.03
CA SER A 69 1.53 -12.73 1.23
C SER A 69 1.13 -13.63 2.41
N THR A 70 0.29 -14.64 2.20
CA THR A 70 -0.06 -15.61 3.24
C THR A 70 1.15 -16.47 3.63
N ILE A 71 1.91 -16.98 2.65
CA ILE A 71 3.13 -17.77 2.93
C ILE A 71 4.22 -16.89 3.57
N ALA A 72 4.40 -15.65 3.13
CA ALA A 72 5.29 -14.69 3.78
C ALA A 72 4.88 -14.44 5.24
N GLY A 73 3.58 -14.37 5.52
CA GLY A 73 3.05 -14.27 6.88
C GLY A 73 3.35 -15.51 7.73
N ALA A 74 3.28 -16.71 7.15
CA ALA A 74 3.64 -17.97 7.83
C ALA A 74 5.14 -18.03 8.16
N VAL A 75 6.01 -17.67 7.20
CA VAL A 75 7.46 -17.58 7.45
C VAL A 75 7.76 -16.55 8.54
N SER A 76 7.11 -15.38 8.50
CA SER A 76 7.30 -14.34 9.52
C SER A 76 6.92 -14.82 10.92
N ARG A 77 5.80 -15.55 11.04
CA ARG A 77 5.35 -16.17 12.30
C ARG A 77 6.38 -17.18 12.81
N ASP A 78 6.84 -18.09 11.96
CA ASP A 78 7.78 -19.15 12.34
C ASP A 78 9.15 -18.59 12.77
N HIS A 79 9.56 -17.46 12.18
CA HIS A 79 10.76 -16.70 12.57
C HIS A 79 10.52 -15.68 13.70
N GLN A 80 9.30 -15.53 14.20
CA GLN A 80 8.92 -14.56 15.25
C GLN A 80 9.25 -13.10 14.90
N VAL A 81 9.12 -12.74 13.63
CA VAL A 81 9.32 -11.37 13.12
C VAL A 81 8.00 -10.77 12.62
N THR A 82 7.98 -9.46 12.37
CA THR A 82 6.84 -8.78 11.78
C THR A 82 7.22 -8.16 10.45
N LEU A 83 6.53 -8.54 9.38
CA LEU A 83 6.59 -7.80 8.13
C LEU A 83 5.63 -6.62 8.19
N VAL A 84 6.17 -5.41 8.06
CA VAL A 84 5.38 -4.17 8.06
C VAL A 84 4.28 -4.25 6.99
N GLY A 85 3.01 -4.04 7.42
CA GLY A 85 1.83 -4.04 6.55
C GLY A 85 1.18 -5.39 6.32
N LEU A 86 1.78 -6.48 6.79
CA LEU A 86 1.28 -7.83 6.59
C LEU A 86 0.67 -8.38 7.88
N ASP A 87 -0.50 -8.99 7.78
CA ASP A 87 -1.15 -9.67 8.90
C ASP A 87 -0.46 -11.02 9.18
N THR A 88 -0.49 -11.49 10.43
CA THR A 88 0.02 -12.82 10.78
C THR A 88 -0.83 -13.90 10.12
N ALA A 89 -0.18 -14.88 9.48
CA ALA A 89 -0.89 -15.98 8.83
C ALA A 89 -1.54 -16.93 9.87
N PRO A 90 -2.73 -17.50 9.57
CA PRO A 90 -3.37 -18.50 10.42
C PRO A 90 -2.47 -19.72 10.67
N ASP A 91 -2.59 -20.35 11.84
CA ASP A 91 -1.80 -21.55 12.20
C ASP A 91 -1.99 -22.73 11.23
N ALA A 92 -3.12 -22.78 10.52
CA ALA A 92 -3.37 -23.80 9.50
C ALA A 92 -2.45 -23.66 8.27
N VAL A 93 -1.88 -22.47 8.03
CA VAL A 93 -0.95 -22.23 6.94
C VAL A 93 0.47 -22.57 7.39
N GLN A 94 1.04 -23.60 6.78
CA GLN A 94 2.38 -24.11 7.08
C GLN A 94 3.37 -23.70 5.98
N VAL A 95 4.65 -23.55 6.35
CA VAL A 95 5.71 -23.24 5.38
C VAL A 95 6.05 -24.51 4.57
N PRO A 96 5.98 -24.48 3.22
CA PRO A 96 6.21 -25.65 2.37
C PRO A 96 7.71 -25.97 2.24
N ASP A 97 8.03 -27.14 1.68
CA ASP A 97 9.42 -27.48 1.33
C ASP A 97 9.95 -26.57 0.21
N VAL A 98 9.10 -26.27 -0.77
CA VAL A 98 9.37 -25.37 -1.89
C VAL A 98 8.30 -24.29 -1.95
N TRP A 99 8.74 -23.04 -2.12
CA TRP A 99 7.86 -21.90 -2.34
C TRP A 99 8.15 -21.23 -3.68
N ILE A 100 7.11 -20.92 -4.44
CA ILE A 100 7.18 -20.14 -5.69
C ILE A 100 6.28 -18.90 -5.52
N PRO A 101 6.75 -17.80 -4.90
CA PRO A 101 5.98 -16.58 -4.83
C PRO A 101 5.88 -15.89 -6.18
N ASP A 102 4.89 -15.03 -6.35
CA ASP A 102 4.75 -14.05 -7.44
C ASP A 102 5.99 -13.15 -7.63
N SER A 103 6.78 -12.89 -6.58
CA SER A 103 8.03 -12.12 -6.70
C SER A 103 9.10 -12.41 -5.64
N SER A 104 10.37 -12.29 -6.04
CA SER A 104 11.54 -12.25 -5.15
C SER A 104 11.51 -11.08 -4.16
N ALA A 105 10.67 -10.06 -4.35
CA ALA A 105 10.45 -8.99 -3.39
C ALA A 105 10.01 -9.52 -2.01
N TRP A 106 9.25 -10.62 -1.96
CA TRP A 106 8.87 -11.25 -0.70
C TRP A 106 10.06 -11.84 0.05
N LEU A 107 10.95 -12.51 -0.67
CA LEU A 107 12.18 -13.08 -0.11
C LEU A 107 13.07 -11.99 0.47
N MET A 108 13.24 -10.89 -0.26
CA MET A 108 14.05 -9.75 0.21
C MET A 108 13.45 -9.07 1.45
N ARG A 109 12.12 -8.91 1.50
CA ARG A 109 11.43 -8.38 2.69
C ARG A 109 11.59 -9.31 3.89
N LEU A 110 11.47 -10.62 3.70
CA LEU A 110 11.66 -11.61 4.76
C LEU A 110 13.09 -11.62 5.27
N GLN A 111 14.09 -11.63 4.39
CA GLN A 111 15.51 -11.61 4.79
C GLN A 111 15.90 -10.33 5.54
N GLN A 112 15.27 -9.20 5.23
CA GLN A 112 15.49 -7.94 5.93
C GLN A 112 15.08 -7.99 7.40
N GLU A 113 13.98 -8.67 7.72
CA GLU A 113 13.44 -8.74 9.08
C GLU A 113 13.86 -10.01 9.82
N ALA A 114 13.94 -11.14 9.12
CA ALA A 114 14.34 -12.45 9.63
C ALA A 114 15.73 -12.82 9.10
N ALA A 115 16.78 -12.40 9.81
CA ALA A 115 18.18 -12.73 9.45
C ALA A 115 18.46 -14.24 9.35
N GLY A 116 17.66 -15.08 10.04
CA GLY A 116 17.76 -16.55 9.97
C GLY A 116 17.06 -17.19 8.77
N PHE A 117 16.30 -16.43 7.98
CA PHE A 117 15.60 -16.92 6.79
C PHE A 117 16.58 -16.96 5.60
N LEU A 118 17.21 -18.12 5.37
CA LEU A 118 18.24 -18.29 4.34
C LEU A 118 17.90 -19.45 3.39
N PRO A 119 17.06 -19.21 2.35
CA PRO A 119 16.76 -20.23 1.36
C PRO A 119 18.03 -20.77 0.68
N SER A 120 18.05 -22.08 0.42
CA SER A 120 19.24 -22.75 -0.13
C SER A 120 19.35 -22.61 -1.64
N LYS A 121 18.22 -22.42 -2.32
CA LYS A 121 18.10 -22.25 -3.77
C LYS A 121 17.05 -21.19 -4.07
N VAL A 122 17.36 -20.27 -4.98
CA VAL A 122 16.41 -19.28 -5.51
C VAL A 122 16.66 -19.14 -7.00
N THR A 123 15.68 -19.47 -7.84
CA THR A 123 15.82 -19.42 -9.31
C THR A 123 14.47 -19.08 -9.93
N SER A 124 14.39 -17.98 -10.69
CA SER A 124 13.19 -17.64 -11.47
C SER A 124 12.84 -18.76 -12.44
N VAL A 125 11.60 -19.26 -12.36
CA VAL A 125 11.06 -20.28 -13.29
C VAL A 125 10.05 -19.72 -14.27
N ALA A 126 9.56 -18.51 -14.04
CA ALA A 126 8.71 -17.77 -14.97
C ALA A 126 8.90 -16.26 -14.79
N GLN A 127 8.29 -15.46 -15.67
CA GLN A 127 8.09 -14.05 -15.43
C GLN A 127 6.78 -13.53 -16.01
N SER A 128 6.31 -12.42 -15.46
CA SER A 128 5.22 -11.62 -16.00
C SER A 128 5.61 -10.14 -15.92
N PRO A 129 5.79 -9.44 -17.06
CA PRO A 129 6.00 -8.00 -17.10
C PRO A 129 4.94 -7.26 -16.30
N LEU A 130 5.34 -6.20 -15.58
CA LEU A 130 4.38 -5.25 -15.01
C LEU A 130 3.93 -4.30 -16.12
N VAL A 131 2.64 -4.30 -16.40
CA VAL A 131 2.02 -3.50 -17.46
C VAL A 131 0.97 -2.57 -16.88
N LEU A 132 0.66 -1.49 -17.59
CA LEU A 132 -0.53 -0.70 -17.28
C LEU A 132 -1.72 -1.30 -18.05
N ALA A 133 -2.59 -2.02 -17.35
CA ALA A 133 -3.80 -2.58 -17.90
C ALA A 133 -4.84 -1.48 -18.12
N ALA A 134 -5.42 -1.43 -19.32
CA ALA A 134 -6.43 -0.46 -19.70
C ALA A 134 -7.46 -1.09 -20.65
N PRO A 135 -8.77 -0.79 -20.54
CA PRO A 135 -9.74 -1.16 -21.56
C PRO A 135 -9.28 -0.71 -22.95
N GLU A 136 -9.43 -1.57 -23.97
CA GLU A 136 -8.96 -1.27 -25.33
C GLU A 136 -9.35 0.12 -25.86
N PRO A 137 -10.60 0.62 -25.67
CA PRO A 137 -10.97 1.96 -26.11
C PRO A 137 -10.16 3.06 -25.41
N ILE A 138 -9.85 2.89 -24.12
CA ILE A 138 -9.05 3.83 -23.33
C ILE A 138 -7.58 3.76 -23.76
N ALA A 139 -7.04 2.55 -23.95
CA ALA A 139 -5.67 2.37 -24.43
C ALA A 139 -5.44 3.06 -25.80
N LYS A 140 -6.40 2.92 -26.72
CA LYS A 140 -6.36 3.59 -28.03
C LYS A 140 -6.43 5.12 -27.91
N GLN A 141 -7.21 5.66 -26.98
CA GLN A 141 -7.22 7.11 -26.70
C GLN A 141 -5.88 7.62 -26.17
N MET A 142 -5.13 6.78 -25.45
CA MET A 142 -3.76 7.07 -25.00
C MET A 142 -2.72 6.92 -26.13
N GLY A 143 -3.14 6.47 -27.33
CA GLY A 143 -2.28 6.25 -28.49
C GLY A 143 -1.63 4.87 -28.54
N TRP A 144 -2.00 3.93 -27.66
CA TRP A 144 -1.48 2.55 -27.70
C TRP A 144 -2.15 1.75 -28.84
N PRO A 145 -1.42 0.90 -29.59
CA PRO A 145 0.00 0.55 -29.47
C PRO A 145 0.96 1.41 -30.31
N ASP A 146 0.46 2.41 -31.04
CA ASP A 146 1.27 3.21 -31.97
C ASP A 146 2.22 4.20 -31.28
N LYS A 147 1.93 4.54 -30.02
CA LYS A 147 2.71 5.45 -29.18
C LYS A 147 3.24 4.73 -27.93
N LYS A 148 4.54 4.90 -27.66
CA LYS A 148 5.16 4.50 -26.39
C LYS A 148 4.71 5.40 -25.26
N ILE A 149 4.30 4.81 -24.14
CA ILE A 149 3.80 5.52 -22.96
C ILE A 149 4.85 5.44 -21.85
N GLY A 150 5.26 6.60 -21.35
CA GLY A 150 6.25 6.71 -20.26
C GLY A 150 5.62 7.14 -18.93
N TRP A 151 6.37 6.92 -17.84
CA TRP A 151 5.95 7.25 -16.48
C TRP A 151 5.61 8.74 -16.28
N THR A 152 6.33 9.65 -16.92
CA THR A 152 6.09 11.10 -16.82
C THR A 152 4.73 11.50 -17.40
N GLU A 153 4.33 10.90 -18.52
CA GLU A 153 3.03 11.14 -19.15
C GLU A 153 1.90 10.59 -18.26
N LEU A 154 2.10 9.40 -17.70
CA LEU A 154 1.16 8.78 -16.78
C LEU A 154 0.95 9.63 -15.51
N VAL A 155 2.03 10.14 -14.91
CA VAL A 155 1.96 11.02 -13.74
C VAL A 155 1.31 12.36 -14.08
N GLY A 156 1.53 12.87 -15.30
CA GLY A 156 0.90 14.09 -15.80
C GLY A 156 -0.64 14.03 -15.81
N ASN A 157 -1.22 12.86 -16.10
CA ASN A 157 -2.68 12.67 -16.12
C ASN A 157 -3.35 12.93 -14.75
N PHE A 158 -2.64 12.74 -13.64
CA PHE A 158 -3.18 13.04 -12.30
C PHE A 158 -3.35 14.55 -12.04
N SER A 159 -2.82 15.40 -12.91
CA SER A 159 -3.01 16.86 -12.84
C SER A 159 -4.09 17.36 -13.81
N ALA A 160 -4.75 16.47 -14.57
CA ALA A 160 -5.85 16.83 -15.46
C ALA A 160 -7.10 17.26 -14.67
N ALA A 161 -7.98 18.04 -15.31
CA ALA A 161 -9.25 18.47 -14.72
C ALA A 161 -10.17 17.28 -14.38
N GLU A 162 -10.14 16.24 -15.21
CA GLU A 162 -10.80 14.95 -14.99
C GLU A 162 -9.74 13.85 -15.07
N PRO A 163 -9.09 13.51 -13.93
CA PRO A 163 -8.08 12.46 -13.92
C PRO A 163 -8.71 11.09 -14.14
N LEU A 164 -8.00 10.21 -14.84
CA LEU A 164 -8.41 8.81 -15.01
C LEU A 164 -8.52 8.12 -13.64
N SER A 165 -9.57 7.31 -13.47
CA SER A 165 -9.71 6.43 -12.30
C SER A 165 -8.63 5.35 -12.33
N VAL A 166 -7.71 5.39 -11.36
CA VAL A 166 -6.59 4.45 -11.27
C VAL A 166 -6.83 3.45 -10.14
N GLY A 167 -6.81 2.16 -10.45
CA GLY A 167 -6.82 1.08 -9.47
C GLY A 167 -5.40 0.63 -9.13
N ILE A 168 -5.18 0.08 -7.93
CA ILE A 168 -3.93 -0.59 -7.57
C ILE A 168 -4.19 -1.78 -6.64
N MET A 169 -3.38 -2.83 -6.76
CA MET A 169 -3.30 -3.85 -5.71
C MET A 169 -2.65 -3.25 -4.45
N ASP A 170 -3.12 -3.63 -3.25
CA ASP A 170 -2.55 -3.14 -2.01
C ASP A 170 -1.09 -3.65 -1.90
N PRO A 171 -0.09 -2.75 -2.00
CA PRO A 171 1.35 -3.07 -2.02
C PRO A 171 1.86 -3.80 -0.78
N THR A 172 1.04 -3.88 0.27
CA THR A 172 1.36 -4.63 1.49
C THR A 172 1.16 -6.14 1.33
N VAL A 173 0.25 -6.57 0.44
CA VAL A 173 -0.19 -7.96 0.27
C VAL A 173 -0.01 -8.51 -1.15
N ASP A 174 0.44 -7.69 -2.11
CA ASP A 174 0.57 -8.07 -3.52
C ASP A 174 1.83 -7.47 -4.19
N ALA A 175 2.55 -8.29 -4.96
CA ALA A 175 3.81 -7.85 -5.58
C ALA A 175 3.61 -6.88 -6.74
N SER A 176 2.53 -6.97 -7.52
CA SER A 176 2.27 -6.00 -8.60
C SER A 176 2.09 -4.60 -8.04
N GLY A 177 1.35 -4.47 -6.93
CA GLY A 177 1.20 -3.21 -6.20
C GLY A 177 2.52 -2.68 -5.64
N LEU A 178 3.33 -3.55 -5.04
CA LEU A 178 4.64 -3.20 -4.51
C LEU A 178 5.60 -2.71 -5.59
N THR A 179 5.76 -3.47 -6.67
CA THR A 179 6.66 -3.12 -7.77
C THR A 179 6.19 -1.86 -8.49
N SER A 180 4.88 -1.64 -8.60
CA SER A 180 4.31 -0.38 -9.09
C SER A 180 4.75 0.82 -8.24
N LEU A 181 4.66 0.70 -6.92
CA LEU A 181 5.11 1.78 -6.03
C LEU A 181 6.61 2.03 -6.12
N VAL A 182 7.42 0.97 -6.23
CA VAL A 182 8.87 1.09 -6.42
C VAL A 182 9.16 1.83 -7.72
N ALA A 183 8.54 1.43 -8.83
CA ALA A 183 8.71 2.07 -10.13
C ALA A 183 8.27 3.54 -10.09
N MET A 184 7.13 3.85 -9.47
CA MET A 184 6.67 5.24 -9.26
C MET A 184 7.68 6.04 -8.43
N ASN A 185 8.25 5.45 -7.38
CA ASN A 185 9.24 6.10 -6.53
C ASN A 185 10.54 6.41 -7.28
N GLN A 186 11.00 5.49 -8.12
CA GLN A 186 12.20 5.67 -8.96
C GLN A 186 11.97 6.70 -10.07
N ALA A 187 10.79 6.68 -10.70
CA ALA A 187 10.45 7.59 -11.79
C ALA A 187 10.23 9.05 -11.35
N THR A 188 9.75 9.28 -10.12
CA THR A 188 9.34 10.63 -9.69
C THR A 188 10.46 11.51 -9.13
N GLY A 189 11.63 10.95 -8.79
CA GLY A 189 12.74 11.69 -8.19
C GLY A 189 12.38 12.44 -6.89
N THR A 190 13.38 12.85 -6.11
CA THR A 190 13.17 13.59 -4.83
C THR A 190 13.64 15.04 -4.90
N ALA A 191 14.00 15.55 -6.08
CA ALA A 191 14.82 16.75 -6.19
C ALA A 191 14.09 18.09 -5.96
N SER A 192 12.75 18.13 -5.89
CA SER A 192 12.01 19.39 -5.63
C SER A 192 10.76 19.21 -4.78
N ALA A 193 10.40 20.25 -4.03
CA ALA A 193 9.17 20.29 -3.23
C ALA A 193 7.90 20.10 -4.09
N ALA A 194 7.90 20.58 -5.33
CA ALA A 194 6.80 20.39 -6.28
C ALA A 194 6.66 18.90 -6.70
N ALA A 195 7.77 18.21 -6.92
CA ALA A 195 7.77 16.77 -7.23
C ALA A 195 7.24 15.95 -6.04
N LEU A 196 7.64 16.30 -4.82
CA LEU A 196 7.13 15.64 -3.60
C LEU A 196 5.63 15.86 -3.42
N GLN A 197 5.10 17.05 -3.71
CA GLN A 197 3.66 17.33 -3.68
C GLN A 197 2.90 16.57 -4.78
N ALA A 198 3.42 16.52 -6.01
CA ALA A 198 2.82 15.76 -7.10
C ALA A 198 2.75 14.27 -6.78
N LYS A 199 3.85 13.71 -6.26
CA LYS A 199 3.94 12.33 -5.78
C LYS A 199 2.93 12.04 -4.66
N THR A 200 2.83 12.93 -3.67
CA THR A 200 1.86 12.78 -2.57
C THR A 200 0.43 12.79 -3.08
N ARG A 201 0.10 13.69 -4.02
CA ARG A 201 -1.23 13.74 -4.66
C ARG A 201 -1.53 12.46 -5.45
N ALA A 202 -0.59 12.00 -6.26
CA ALA A 202 -0.76 10.77 -7.03
C ALA A 202 -0.96 9.55 -6.12
N LEU A 203 -0.11 9.37 -5.10
CA LEU A 203 -0.26 8.28 -4.12
C LEU A 203 -1.57 8.37 -3.35
N THR A 204 -2.02 9.58 -2.99
CA THR A 204 -3.31 9.78 -2.33
C THR A 204 -4.46 9.37 -3.24
N ALA A 205 -4.46 9.81 -4.51
CA ALA A 205 -5.48 9.44 -5.48
C ALA A 205 -5.54 7.92 -5.69
N VAL A 206 -4.39 7.29 -5.94
CA VAL A 206 -4.27 5.84 -6.15
C VAL A 206 -4.70 5.06 -4.90
N SER A 207 -4.40 5.57 -3.69
CA SER A 207 -4.78 4.90 -2.44
C SER A 207 -6.28 4.80 -2.17
N GLN A 208 -7.09 5.64 -2.83
CA GLN A 208 -8.54 5.62 -2.67
C GLN A 208 -9.15 4.37 -3.33
N ASN A 209 -8.51 3.87 -4.40
CA ASN A 209 -8.91 2.72 -5.20
C ASN A 209 -7.90 1.56 -5.06
N LYS A 210 -7.51 1.25 -3.82
CA LYS A 210 -6.66 0.08 -3.54
C LYS A 210 -7.48 -1.16 -3.22
N PHE A 211 -7.02 -2.32 -3.68
CA PHE A 211 -7.70 -3.61 -3.54
C PHE A 211 -6.80 -4.65 -2.90
N LYS A 212 -7.34 -5.45 -1.97
CA LYS A 212 -6.59 -6.56 -1.37
C LYS A 212 -6.72 -7.85 -2.17
N LEU A 213 -7.82 -7.99 -2.92
CA LEU A 213 -8.13 -9.16 -3.74
C LEU A 213 -8.04 -8.76 -5.21
N ARG A 214 -7.35 -9.58 -6.00
CA ARG A 214 -7.10 -9.34 -7.42
C ARG A 214 -8.38 -9.34 -8.22
N GLU A 215 -9.30 -10.25 -7.88
CA GLU A 215 -10.62 -10.38 -8.50
C GLU A 215 -11.47 -9.12 -8.28
N GLU A 216 -11.33 -8.46 -7.12
CA GLU A 216 -12.04 -7.20 -6.85
C GLU A 216 -11.56 -6.08 -7.77
N LEU A 217 -10.24 -5.95 -7.98
CA LEU A 217 -9.68 -4.97 -8.91
C LEU A 217 -10.07 -5.29 -10.35
N LEU A 218 -9.91 -6.55 -10.78
CA LEU A 218 -10.28 -6.98 -12.14
C LEU A 218 -11.77 -6.79 -12.42
N ALA A 219 -12.63 -6.98 -11.42
CA ALA A 219 -14.07 -6.74 -11.54
C ALA A 219 -14.45 -5.25 -11.70
N LYS A 220 -13.54 -4.32 -11.40
CA LYS A 220 -13.76 -2.88 -11.57
C LYS A 220 -13.46 -2.38 -12.97
N PHE A 221 -12.82 -3.17 -13.82
CA PHE A 221 -12.68 -2.81 -15.22
C PHE A 221 -14.02 -2.91 -15.97
N PRO A 222 -14.28 -2.00 -16.91
CA PRO A 222 -15.40 -2.11 -17.85
C PRO A 222 -15.40 -3.45 -18.59
N LYS A 223 -16.49 -4.23 -18.47
CA LYS A 223 -16.65 -5.51 -19.17
C LYS A 223 -17.49 -5.38 -20.44
N SER A 224 -18.26 -4.29 -20.54
CA SER A 224 -19.10 -3.94 -21.69
C SER A 224 -18.94 -2.46 -22.08
N PRO A 225 -19.33 -2.06 -23.32
CA PRO A 225 -19.25 -0.67 -23.74
C PRO A 225 -20.04 0.31 -22.85
N GLY A 226 -21.13 -0.15 -22.23
CA GLY A 226 -21.92 0.66 -21.30
C GLY A 226 -21.20 0.96 -19.98
N ASP A 227 -20.24 0.12 -19.58
CA ASP A 227 -19.48 0.29 -18.34
C ASP A 227 -18.38 1.35 -18.47
N LEU A 228 -18.01 1.74 -19.70
CA LEU A 228 -16.95 2.72 -19.96
C LEU A 228 -17.25 4.11 -19.39
N THR A 229 -18.53 4.43 -19.19
CA THR A 229 -18.98 5.71 -18.62
C THR A 229 -19.30 5.62 -17.14
N ASN A 230 -19.09 4.46 -16.50
CA ASN A 230 -19.36 4.28 -15.08
C ASN A 230 -18.31 5.05 -14.24
N PRO A 231 -18.71 6.01 -13.39
CA PRO A 231 -17.77 6.79 -12.59
C PRO A 231 -17.01 5.95 -11.54
N ASP A 232 -17.53 4.77 -11.19
CA ASP A 232 -16.90 3.85 -10.24
C ASP A 232 -15.97 2.81 -10.93
N ALA A 233 -15.89 2.84 -12.26
CA ALA A 233 -15.02 1.93 -13.01
C ALA A 233 -13.54 2.35 -12.88
N VAL A 234 -12.66 1.35 -12.89
CA VAL A 234 -11.22 1.57 -13.02
C VAL A 234 -10.91 1.74 -14.50
N ALA A 235 -10.29 2.87 -14.85
CA ALA A 235 -9.88 3.17 -16.22
C ALA A 235 -8.51 2.56 -16.53
N ILE A 236 -7.61 2.53 -15.55
CA ILE A 236 -6.27 1.97 -15.67
C ILE A 236 -5.81 1.35 -14.35
N ALA A 237 -5.01 0.28 -14.38
CA ALA A 237 -4.32 -0.23 -13.20
C ALA A 237 -2.99 -0.89 -13.58
N PRO A 238 -1.91 -0.71 -12.80
CA PRO A 238 -0.72 -1.49 -13.02
C PRO A 238 -0.95 -2.93 -12.49
N LEU A 239 -0.77 -3.90 -13.38
CA LEU A 239 -1.04 -5.32 -13.15
C LEU A 239 0.04 -6.17 -13.82
N SER A 240 0.05 -7.47 -13.50
CA SER A 240 0.89 -8.41 -14.24
C SER A 240 0.36 -8.54 -15.69
N GLU A 241 1.23 -8.81 -16.67
CA GLU A 241 0.80 -9.21 -18.01
C GLU A 241 -0.11 -10.44 -17.96
N GLU A 242 0.19 -11.39 -17.07
CA GLU A 242 -0.63 -12.57 -16.81
C GLU A 242 -2.07 -12.20 -16.42
N ASP A 243 -2.28 -11.20 -15.56
CA ASP A 243 -3.61 -10.73 -15.16
C ASP A 243 -4.43 -10.27 -16.38
N VAL A 244 -3.78 -9.59 -17.32
CA VAL A 244 -4.41 -9.12 -18.57
C VAL A 244 -4.78 -10.31 -19.46
N VAL A 245 -3.89 -11.30 -19.57
CA VAL A 245 -4.14 -12.53 -20.33
C VAL A 245 -5.29 -13.32 -19.71
N ALA A 246 -5.28 -13.52 -18.39
CA ALA A 246 -6.32 -14.22 -17.63
C ALA A 246 -7.67 -13.53 -17.72
N TYR A 247 -7.70 -12.19 -17.65
CA TYR A 247 -8.92 -11.40 -17.86
C TYR A 247 -9.48 -11.59 -19.27
N ASN A 248 -8.64 -11.47 -20.30
CA ASN A 248 -9.05 -11.60 -21.70
C ASN A 248 -9.47 -13.04 -22.06
N ALA A 249 -8.94 -14.05 -21.37
CA ALA A 249 -9.35 -15.45 -21.53
C ALA A 249 -10.84 -15.67 -21.17
N GLN A 250 -11.43 -14.82 -20.33
CA GLN A 250 -12.87 -14.81 -20.01
C GLN A 250 -13.74 -14.25 -21.15
N ARG A 251 -13.12 -13.75 -22.23
CA ARG A 251 -13.77 -13.16 -23.41
C ARG A 251 -14.79 -12.05 -23.09
N PRO A 252 -14.41 -11.02 -22.30
CA PRO A 252 -15.28 -9.88 -22.07
C PRO A 252 -15.51 -9.10 -23.38
N ALA A 253 -16.64 -8.40 -23.48
CA ALA A 253 -16.95 -7.58 -24.65
C ALA A 253 -15.99 -6.39 -24.80
N VAL A 254 -15.45 -5.91 -23.68
CA VAL A 254 -14.35 -4.95 -23.62
C VAL A 254 -13.13 -5.66 -23.01
N GLN A 255 -12.15 -5.95 -23.87
CA GLN A 255 -10.87 -6.55 -23.47
C GLN A 255 -9.92 -5.50 -22.90
N LEU A 256 -8.93 -5.97 -22.13
CA LEU A 256 -7.84 -5.16 -21.63
C LEU A 256 -6.65 -5.21 -22.60
N SER A 257 -6.03 -4.06 -22.82
CA SER A 257 -4.70 -3.92 -23.42
C SER A 257 -3.64 -3.90 -22.33
N ALA A 258 -2.49 -4.50 -22.61
CA ALA A 258 -1.29 -4.39 -21.79
C ALA A 258 -0.41 -3.26 -22.35
N ILE A 259 -0.34 -2.13 -21.65
CA ILE A 259 0.55 -1.02 -22.01
C ILE A 259 1.90 -1.23 -21.32
N TYR A 260 2.95 -1.48 -22.09
CA TYR A 260 4.31 -1.69 -21.56
C TYR A 260 5.00 -0.34 -21.39
N LEU A 261 5.32 0.02 -20.16
CA LEU A 261 5.90 1.32 -19.82
C LEU A 261 7.40 1.39 -20.15
N GLU A 262 7.88 2.59 -20.49
CA GLU A 262 9.31 2.88 -20.63
C GLU A 262 9.80 3.94 -19.62
N PRO A 263 10.89 3.68 -18.86
CA PRO A 263 11.56 2.38 -18.71
C PRO A 263 10.63 1.32 -18.08
N SER A 264 10.84 0.06 -18.47
CA SER A 264 10.05 -1.06 -17.94
C SER A 264 10.32 -1.23 -16.45
N PRO A 265 9.28 -1.33 -15.61
CA PRO A 265 9.43 -1.77 -14.23
C PRO A 265 10.00 -3.17 -14.16
N ALA A 266 10.45 -3.56 -12.97
CA ALA A 266 10.76 -4.96 -12.70
C ALA A 266 9.51 -5.84 -12.96
N PRO A 267 9.68 -7.00 -13.61
CA PRO A 267 8.59 -7.96 -13.75
C PRO A 267 8.37 -8.72 -12.43
N LEU A 268 7.23 -9.39 -12.34
CA LEU A 268 7.03 -10.48 -11.37
C LEU A 268 7.84 -11.68 -11.87
N ASP A 269 8.69 -12.26 -11.03
CA ASP A 269 9.82 -13.12 -11.44
C ASP A 269 9.78 -14.55 -10.90
N TYR A 270 8.69 -14.94 -10.24
CA TYR A 270 8.36 -16.32 -9.85
C TYR A 270 9.55 -17.19 -9.41
N PRO A 271 10.29 -16.80 -8.35
CA PRO A 271 11.47 -17.55 -7.94
C PRO A 271 11.10 -18.88 -7.27
N TYR A 272 11.51 -19.98 -7.88
CA TYR A 272 11.52 -21.29 -7.24
C TYR A 272 12.50 -21.30 -6.07
N THR A 273 11.97 -21.47 -4.86
CA THR A 273 12.70 -21.29 -3.61
C THR A 273 12.68 -22.56 -2.78
N ILE A 274 13.84 -23.16 -2.51
CA ILE A 274 13.95 -24.27 -1.55
C ILE A 274 14.08 -23.68 -0.15
N MET A 275 13.12 -24.02 0.71
CA MET A 275 12.96 -23.38 2.01
C MET A 275 14.00 -23.88 3.04
N PRO A 276 14.45 -23.05 4.00
CA PRO A 276 15.58 -23.36 4.88
C PRO A 276 15.42 -24.62 5.74
N GLN A 277 14.18 -25.03 6.02
CA GLN A 277 13.88 -26.23 6.80
C GLN A 277 14.13 -27.54 6.02
N VAL A 278 14.32 -27.47 4.71
CA VAL A 278 14.71 -28.62 3.88
C VAL A 278 16.19 -28.92 4.08
N VAL A 279 16.47 -29.71 5.12
CA VAL A 279 17.84 -30.17 5.45
C VAL A 279 18.10 -31.63 5.06
N ASP A 280 17.05 -32.36 4.71
CA ASP A 280 17.11 -33.75 4.23
C ASP A 280 17.66 -33.80 2.79
N GLN A 281 18.66 -34.65 2.56
CA GLN A 281 19.36 -34.70 1.27
C GLN A 281 18.45 -35.21 0.16
N GLN A 282 17.63 -36.23 0.43
CA GLN A 282 16.71 -36.80 -0.55
C GLN A 282 15.63 -35.79 -0.94
N LYS A 283 15.07 -35.05 0.02
CA LYS A 283 14.09 -33.99 -0.25
C LYS A 283 14.70 -32.81 -1.00
N SER A 284 15.92 -32.42 -0.67
CA SER A 284 16.67 -31.41 -1.44
C SER A 284 16.89 -31.85 -2.89
N ALA A 285 17.29 -33.11 -3.10
CA ALA A 285 17.48 -33.68 -4.43
C ALA A 285 16.16 -33.80 -5.21
N ALA A 286 15.05 -34.13 -4.55
CA ALA A 286 13.70 -34.10 -5.12
C ALA A 286 13.30 -32.68 -5.58
N ALA A 287 13.57 -31.67 -4.76
CA ALA A 287 13.31 -30.28 -5.09
C ALA A 287 14.17 -29.78 -6.27
N ASP A 288 15.45 -30.18 -6.35
CA ASP A 288 16.30 -29.92 -7.50
C ASP A 288 15.80 -30.67 -8.76
N GLY A 289 15.27 -31.88 -8.60
CA GLY A 289 14.64 -32.66 -9.67
C GLY A 289 13.46 -31.92 -10.29
N LEU A 290 12.53 -31.44 -9.47
CA LEU A 290 11.39 -30.65 -9.94
C LEU A 290 11.83 -29.35 -10.61
N LEU A 291 12.82 -28.65 -10.06
CA LEU A 291 13.38 -27.44 -10.68
C LEU A 291 13.95 -27.71 -12.08
N LYS A 292 14.63 -28.85 -12.28
CA LYS A 292 15.10 -29.25 -13.62
C LYS A 292 13.95 -29.44 -14.59
N GLN A 293 12.85 -30.09 -14.18
CA GLN A 293 11.67 -30.27 -15.01
C GLN A 293 11.03 -28.91 -15.40
N LEU A 294 10.99 -27.96 -14.47
CA LEU A 294 10.50 -26.59 -14.74
C LEU A 294 11.41 -25.79 -15.68
N ALA A 295 12.67 -26.20 -15.86
CA ALA A 295 13.61 -25.58 -16.79
C ALA A 295 13.59 -26.20 -18.21
N GLU A 296 12.90 -27.32 -18.40
CA GLU A 296 12.78 -27.97 -19.71
C GLU A 296 11.83 -27.22 -20.65
N SER A 297 11.98 -27.45 -21.96
CA SER A 297 11.16 -26.76 -22.97
C SER A 297 9.66 -27.02 -22.83
N GLY A 298 9.26 -28.20 -22.33
CA GLY A 298 7.86 -28.54 -22.07
C GLY A 298 7.20 -27.66 -21.01
N ALA A 299 7.97 -27.15 -20.04
CA ALA A 299 7.47 -26.22 -19.02
C ALA A 299 7.07 -24.87 -19.63
N LYS A 300 7.75 -24.43 -20.70
CA LYS A 300 7.46 -23.16 -21.37
C LYS A 300 6.04 -23.10 -21.96
N ASP A 301 5.54 -24.21 -22.50
CA ASP A 301 4.18 -24.26 -23.02
C ASP A 301 3.13 -24.35 -21.89
N ALA A 302 3.46 -25.01 -20.77
CA ALA A 302 2.61 -24.99 -19.57
C ALA A 302 2.49 -23.58 -18.99
N LEU A 303 3.61 -22.83 -18.91
CA LEU A 303 3.61 -21.41 -18.52
C LEU A 303 2.80 -20.55 -19.50
N ALA A 304 2.98 -20.77 -20.80
CA ALA A 304 2.24 -20.04 -21.83
C ALA A 304 0.72 -20.22 -21.71
N ALA A 305 0.26 -21.43 -21.35
CA ALA A 305 -1.16 -21.73 -21.18
C ALA A 305 -1.80 -20.97 -20.02
N VAL A 306 -1.02 -20.59 -19.01
CA VAL A 306 -1.46 -19.75 -17.88
C VAL A 306 -1.09 -18.27 -18.05
N GLY A 307 -0.63 -17.85 -19.23
CA GLY A 307 -0.31 -16.43 -19.49
C GLY A 307 1.01 -15.95 -18.89
N LEU A 308 1.94 -16.86 -18.60
CA LEU A 308 3.29 -16.54 -18.12
C LEU A 308 4.35 -16.71 -19.21
N ARG A 309 5.42 -15.92 -19.11
CA ARG A 309 6.63 -16.06 -19.93
C ARG A 309 7.65 -16.95 -19.21
N ALA A 310 8.54 -17.57 -19.98
CA ALA A 310 9.73 -18.20 -19.44
C ALA A 310 10.71 -17.15 -18.87
N PRO A 311 11.68 -17.53 -18.02
CA PRO A 311 12.63 -16.59 -17.42
C PRO A 311 13.43 -15.77 -18.43
N ASP A 312 13.64 -16.29 -19.64
CA ASP A 312 14.31 -15.58 -20.74
C ASP A 312 13.46 -14.47 -21.38
N GLY A 313 12.20 -14.31 -20.94
CA GLY A 313 11.25 -13.29 -21.40
C GLY A 313 10.44 -13.69 -22.63
N THR A 314 10.66 -14.89 -23.17
CA THR A 314 9.91 -15.43 -24.30
C THR A 314 8.74 -16.30 -23.82
N TYR A 315 7.73 -16.49 -24.66
CA TYR A 315 6.57 -17.34 -24.34
C TYR A 315 6.45 -18.54 -25.28
N GLY A 316 5.76 -19.58 -24.83
CA GLY A 316 5.42 -20.77 -25.60
C GLY A 316 4.23 -20.55 -26.55
N ALA A 317 3.85 -21.58 -27.29
CA ALA A 317 2.87 -21.48 -28.37
C ALA A 317 1.43 -21.17 -27.87
N ALA A 318 1.11 -21.56 -26.63
CA ALA A 318 -0.21 -21.39 -26.04
C ALA A 318 -0.47 -19.98 -25.48
N PHE A 319 0.48 -19.05 -25.59
CA PHE A 319 0.39 -17.72 -25.01
C PHE A 319 -0.52 -16.81 -25.84
N ASN A 320 -1.62 -16.37 -25.23
CA ASN A 320 -2.57 -15.46 -25.86
C ASN A 320 -2.13 -14.00 -25.68
N ALA A 321 -1.21 -13.56 -26.53
CA ALA A 321 -0.59 -12.24 -26.43
C ALA A 321 -1.63 -11.09 -26.51
N PRO A 322 -1.69 -10.19 -25.51
CA PRO A 322 -2.56 -9.03 -25.56
C PRO A 322 -2.09 -8.01 -26.61
N MET A 323 -2.97 -7.08 -26.99
CA MET A 323 -2.66 -6.06 -28.00
C MET A 323 -1.41 -5.24 -27.61
N GLY A 324 -0.41 -5.25 -28.50
CA GLY A 324 0.86 -4.53 -28.30
C GLY A 324 1.91 -5.30 -27.49
N ALA A 325 1.65 -6.56 -27.12
CA ALA A 325 2.63 -7.38 -26.42
C ALA A 325 3.91 -7.60 -27.24
N PRO A 326 5.10 -7.37 -26.66
CA PRO A 326 6.35 -7.67 -27.33
C PRO A 326 6.54 -9.19 -27.46
N GLN A 327 7.27 -9.61 -28.50
CA GLN A 327 7.65 -11.01 -28.70
C GLN A 327 8.48 -11.55 -27.53
N ALA A 328 9.34 -10.71 -26.96
CA ALA A 328 10.13 -11.02 -25.77
C ALA A 328 10.18 -9.80 -24.83
N SER A 329 10.14 -10.05 -23.52
CA SER A 329 10.52 -9.09 -22.49
C SER A 329 12.00 -9.26 -22.14
N PRO A 330 12.63 -8.30 -21.42
CA PRO A 330 13.95 -8.51 -20.85
C PRO A 330 13.96 -9.77 -19.96
N ALA A 331 15.02 -10.57 -20.07
CA ALA A 331 15.18 -11.76 -19.24
C ALA A 331 15.28 -11.37 -17.76
N VAL A 332 14.69 -12.20 -16.89
CA VAL A 332 14.91 -12.13 -15.45
C VAL A 332 16.02 -13.09 -15.06
N SER A 333 16.91 -12.62 -14.18
CA SER A 333 17.92 -13.44 -13.55
C SER A 333 17.86 -13.26 -12.05
N ALA A 334 16.92 -13.93 -11.37
CA ALA A 334 17.05 -14.10 -9.93
C ALA A 334 18.06 -15.23 -9.67
N SER A 335 19.35 -14.88 -9.62
CA SER A 335 20.33 -15.69 -8.88
C SER A 335 20.39 -15.12 -7.46
N ALA A 336 19.33 -15.30 -6.68
CA ALA A 336 19.27 -14.85 -5.29
C ALA A 336 19.81 -15.92 -4.33
N THR A 337 20.94 -16.56 -4.67
CA THR A 337 21.65 -17.44 -3.74
C THR A 337 22.98 -16.85 -3.27
N LYS A 338 22.96 -16.50 -1.97
CA LYS A 338 24.04 -16.18 -1.01
C LYS A 338 24.88 -14.91 -1.24
N SER A 339 24.57 -13.88 -0.46
CA SER A 339 25.49 -13.46 0.61
C SER A 339 24.72 -13.24 1.92
N ALA A 340 25.39 -13.47 3.04
CA ALA A 340 24.97 -12.97 4.36
C ALA A 340 24.95 -11.42 4.41
N ASP A 341 25.47 -10.76 3.37
CA ASP A 341 25.65 -9.33 3.25
C ASP A 341 24.62 -8.64 2.32
N GLY A 342 23.60 -9.37 1.85
CA GLY A 342 22.48 -8.81 1.07
C GLY A 342 22.38 -9.32 -0.37
N GLY A 343 21.14 -9.35 -0.86
CA GLY A 343 20.75 -9.59 -2.25
C GLY A 343 19.75 -8.52 -2.71
N ALA A 344 19.38 -8.57 -3.99
CA ALA A 344 18.38 -7.68 -4.56
C ALA A 344 17.26 -8.49 -5.22
N ALA A 345 16.03 -7.99 -5.15
CA ALA A 345 14.91 -8.49 -5.92
C ALA A 345 15.10 -8.17 -7.42
N ALA A 346 14.22 -8.70 -8.27
CA ALA A 346 14.15 -8.30 -9.67
C ALA A 346 14.18 -6.77 -9.81
N GLY A 347 15.02 -6.27 -10.73
CA GLY A 347 15.26 -4.83 -10.90
C GLY A 347 16.27 -4.19 -9.94
N GLY A 348 16.97 -4.98 -9.11
CA GLY A 348 18.09 -4.48 -8.30
C GLY A 348 17.70 -3.81 -6.98
N VAL A 349 16.50 -4.08 -6.46
CA VAL A 349 15.93 -3.43 -5.27
C VAL A 349 16.22 -4.22 -4.01
N THR A 350 16.74 -3.57 -2.98
CA THR A 350 17.08 -4.19 -1.69
C THR A 350 15.88 -4.37 -0.77
N GLY A 351 15.98 -5.27 0.23
CA GLY A 351 14.95 -5.46 1.25
C GLY A 351 14.66 -4.20 2.08
N ALA A 352 15.68 -3.38 2.35
CA ALA A 352 15.54 -2.10 3.05
C ALA A 352 14.74 -1.07 2.24
N GLU A 353 15.02 -0.95 0.93
CA GLU A 353 14.25 -0.07 0.04
C GLU A 353 12.80 -0.51 -0.05
N LEU A 354 12.53 -1.81 -0.22
CA LEU A 354 11.17 -2.35 -0.24
C LEU A 354 10.42 -2.02 1.07
N SER A 355 11.07 -2.21 2.21
CA SER A 355 10.48 -1.92 3.54
C SER A 355 10.20 -0.43 3.71
N GLN A 356 11.07 0.46 3.23
CA GLN A 356 10.85 1.90 3.23
C GLN A 356 9.67 2.31 2.33
N VAL A 357 9.55 1.72 1.13
CA VAL A 357 8.43 1.99 0.22
C VAL A 357 7.10 1.55 0.83
N VAL A 358 7.04 0.34 1.39
CA VAL A 358 5.85 -0.20 2.06
C VAL A 358 5.48 0.65 3.28
N GLY A 359 6.46 0.99 4.12
CA GLY A 359 6.25 1.84 5.30
C GLY A 359 5.69 3.22 4.93
N SER A 360 6.23 3.83 3.87
CA SER A 360 5.76 5.12 3.34
C SER A 360 4.32 5.01 2.83
N TRP A 361 3.99 3.95 2.09
CA TRP A 361 2.63 3.69 1.63
C TRP A 361 1.65 3.51 2.79
N ILE A 362 1.98 2.72 3.80
CA ILE A 362 1.10 2.51 4.96
C ILE A 362 0.88 3.85 5.67
N ALA A 363 1.94 4.61 5.92
CA ALA A 363 1.82 5.89 6.59
C ALA A 363 0.93 6.90 5.82
N LEU A 364 0.99 6.89 4.49
CA LEU A 364 0.13 7.71 3.63
C LEU A 364 -1.32 7.20 3.58
N THR A 365 -1.52 5.89 3.46
CA THR A 365 -2.83 5.29 3.16
C THR A 365 -3.60 4.82 4.39
N LYS A 366 -2.97 4.81 5.58
CA LYS A 366 -3.65 4.46 6.84
C LYS A 366 -4.80 5.43 7.08
N PRO A 367 -6.05 4.94 7.19
CA PRO A 367 -7.18 5.79 7.54
C PRO A 367 -6.90 6.58 8.82
N GLY A 368 -7.26 7.86 8.83
CA GLY A 368 -7.01 8.73 9.98
C GLY A 368 -8.17 8.74 10.98
N GLN A 369 -7.83 8.98 12.24
CA GLN A 369 -8.73 9.53 13.23
C GLN A 369 -8.19 10.90 13.66
N ALA A 370 -8.97 11.95 13.45
CA ALA A 370 -8.59 13.31 13.78
C ALA A 370 -9.58 13.93 14.76
N LEU A 371 -9.06 14.54 15.81
CA LEU A 371 -9.77 15.59 16.53
C LEU A 371 -9.32 16.94 15.98
N THR A 372 -10.21 17.64 15.28
CA THR A 372 -9.91 18.96 14.73
C THR A 372 -10.37 20.02 15.72
N VAL A 373 -9.47 20.93 16.08
CA VAL A 373 -9.65 21.91 17.16
C VAL A 373 -9.43 23.30 16.58
N PHE A 374 -10.44 24.16 16.67
CA PHE A 374 -10.41 25.48 16.04
C PHE A 374 -10.41 26.61 17.07
N ASP A 375 -9.45 27.52 16.96
CA ASP A 375 -9.47 28.76 17.74
C ASP A 375 -10.66 29.62 17.28
N VAL A 376 -11.41 30.11 18.25
CA VAL A 376 -12.51 31.08 18.10
C VAL A 376 -12.32 32.26 19.06
N SER A 377 -11.08 32.55 19.45
CA SER A 377 -10.69 33.75 20.19
C SER A 377 -11.03 35.03 19.44
N GLY A 378 -10.98 36.17 20.14
CA GLY A 378 -11.29 37.47 19.56
C GLY A 378 -10.37 37.85 18.40
N SER A 379 -9.09 37.44 18.43
CA SER A 379 -8.13 37.69 17.34
C SER A 379 -8.54 37.00 16.04
N MET A 380 -9.31 35.91 16.11
CA MET A 380 -9.87 35.27 14.91
C MET A 380 -10.87 36.17 14.16
N GLY A 381 -11.34 37.26 14.79
CA GLY A 381 -12.13 38.31 14.15
C GLY A 381 -11.30 39.31 13.32
N ASP A 382 -9.97 39.31 13.45
CA ASP A 382 -9.12 40.26 12.75
C ASP A 382 -9.07 39.98 11.24
N PRO A 383 -9.00 41.03 10.40
CA PRO A 383 -8.95 40.87 8.96
C PRO A 383 -7.60 40.31 8.51
N VAL A 384 -7.63 39.51 7.45
CA VAL A 384 -6.43 39.01 6.74
C VAL A 384 -6.27 39.84 5.45
N PRO A 385 -5.28 40.75 5.35
CA PRO A 385 -5.13 41.64 4.20
C PRO A 385 -4.96 40.89 2.87
N THR A 386 -4.23 39.76 2.88
CA THR A 386 -4.00 38.91 1.70
C THR A 386 -5.25 38.12 1.26
N ALA A 387 -6.32 38.12 2.06
CA ALA A 387 -7.55 37.37 1.80
C ALA A 387 -8.75 38.24 1.39
N GLY A 388 -8.49 39.46 0.90
CA GLY A 388 -9.55 40.38 0.49
C GLY A 388 -10.39 40.91 1.67
N GLY A 389 -9.79 41.03 2.85
CA GLY A 389 -10.44 41.59 4.04
C GLY A 389 -11.33 40.62 4.81
N LYS A 390 -11.34 39.32 4.46
CA LYS A 390 -11.98 38.28 5.26
C LYS A 390 -11.34 38.17 6.64
N THR A 391 -12.10 37.78 7.65
CA THR A 391 -11.55 37.51 8.98
C THR A 391 -10.74 36.21 9.00
N ARG A 392 -9.82 36.08 9.96
CA ARG A 392 -9.07 34.82 10.18
C ARG A 392 -10.00 33.62 10.38
N ALA A 393 -11.12 33.79 11.09
CA ALA A 393 -12.15 32.76 11.22
C ALA A 393 -12.78 32.37 9.88
N GLN A 394 -13.16 33.32 9.04
CA GLN A 394 -13.74 33.03 7.72
C GLN A 394 -12.75 32.31 6.81
N VAL A 395 -11.48 32.68 6.88
CA VAL A 395 -10.37 31.99 6.24
C VAL A 395 -10.27 30.54 6.74
N THR A 396 -10.26 30.33 8.05
CA THR A 396 -10.17 29.00 8.67
C THR A 396 -11.40 28.13 8.37
N GLN A 397 -12.60 28.70 8.30
CA GLN A 397 -13.82 27.98 7.92
C GLN A 397 -13.79 27.49 6.46
N ALA A 398 -13.36 28.36 5.54
CA ALA A 398 -13.18 27.97 4.14
C ALA A 398 -12.11 26.87 4.00
N ALA A 399 -10.99 27.04 4.70
CA ALA A 399 -9.92 26.06 4.82
C ALA A 399 -10.41 24.71 5.36
N ALA A 400 -11.19 24.71 6.44
CA ALA A 400 -11.75 23.51 7.05
C ALA A 400 -12.69 22.77 6.10
N SER A 401 -13.50 23.50 5.32
CA SER A 401 -14.43 22.90 4.35
C SER A 401 -13.68 22.22 3.20
N VAL A 402 -12.63 22.88 2.68
CA VAL A 402 -11.74 22.27 1.67
C VAL A 402 -10.97 21.09 2.27
N GLY A 403 -10.45 21.20 3.49
CA GLY A 403 -9.76 20.11 4.17
C GLY A 403 -10.64 18.88 4.38
N LEU A 404 -11.92 19.09 4.73
CA LEU A 404 -12.88 18.00 4.92
C LEU A 404 -13.13 17.20 3.64
N SER A 405 -13.15 17.85 2.48
CA SER A 405 -13.36 17.16 1.19
C SER A 405 -12.20 16.23 0.82
N LEU A 406 -10.99 16.47 1.34
CA LEU A 406 -9.82 15.62 1.13
C LEU A 406 -9.85 14.33 1.96
N PHE A 407 -10.60 14.30 3.06
CA PHE A 407 -10.74 13.07 3.85
C PHE A 407 -11.69 12.10 3.17
N SER A 408 -11.31 10.83 3.10
CA SER A 408 -12.22 9.77 2.62
C SER A 408 -13.21 9.36 3.71
N ASN A 409 -14.29 8.65 3.33
CA ASN A 409 -15.29 8.17 4.29
C ASN A 409 -14.76 7.15 5.32
N LYS A 410 -13.54 6.63 5.14
CA LYS A 410 -12.86 5.74 6.10
C LYS A 410 -12.30 6.50 7.32
N TRP A 411 -12.23 7.83 7.25
CA TRP A 411 -11.75 8.65 8.36
C TRP A 411 -12.78 8.79 9.47
N SER A 412 -12.29 8.94 10.70
CA SER A 412 -13.09 9.40 11.83
C SER A 412 -12.68 10.81 12.20
N VAL A 413 -13.63 11.73 12.33
CA VAL A 413 -13.36 13.13 12.64
C VAL A 413 -14.26 13.60 13.76
N GLY A 414 -13.68 14.28 14.74
CA GLY A 414 -14.38 15.09 15.74
C GLY A 414 -14.00 16.56 15.59
N VAL A 415 -14.85 17.45 16.11
CA VAL A 415 -14.65 18.90 16.03
C VAL A 415 -14.83 19.54 17.39
N TRP A 416 -13.80 20.26 17.83
CA TRP A 416 -13.84 21.16 18.97
C TRP A 416 -13.62 22.60 18.50
N ARG A 417 -14.19 23.55 19.24
CA ARG A 417 -13.80 24.95 19.20
C ARG A 417 -13.22 25.37 20.54
N PHE A 418 -12.30 26.32 20.55
CA PHE A 418 -11.67 26.75 21.80
C PHE A 418 -11.48 28.26 21.86
N SER A 419 -11.67 28.80 23.06
CA SER A 419 -11.43 30.18 23.48
C SER A 419 -11.58 30.23 25.00
N THR A 420 -10.94 31.19 25.65
CA THR A 420 -11.23 31.47 27.06
C THR A 420 -12.72 31.85 27.23
N ARG A 421 -13.31 31.47 28.36
CA ARG A 421 -14.71 31.79 28.72
C ARG A 421 -15.79 31.14 27.82
N LEU A 422 -15.51 30.03 27.15
CA LEU A 422 -16.55 29.25 26.45
C LEU A 422 -17.50 28.52 27.41
N LYS A 423 -16.94 27.73 28.34
CA LYS A 423 -17.73 26.93 29.30
C LYS A 423 -17.12 27.02 30.70
N GLY A 424 -17.40 28.12 31.40
CA GLY A 424 -16.79 28.39 32.71
C GLY A 424 -15.26 28.48 32.59
N LYS A 425 -14.54 27.65 33.35
CA LYS A 425 -13.06 27.57 33.30
C LYS A 425 -12.52 26.68 32.17
N GLN A 426 -13.36 25.89 31.51
CA GLN A 426 -12.93 25.03 30.40
C GLN A 426 -12.80 25.87 29.12
N PRO A 427 -11.61 25.91 28.48
CA PRO A 427 -11.37 26.77 27.33
C PRO A 427 -11.81 26.16 26.00
N TRP A 428 -12.54 25.05 25.99
CA TRP A 428 -12.97 24.36 24.77
C TRP A 428 -14.40 23.82 24.88
N GLU A 429 -15.03 23.64 23.74
CA GLU A 429 -16.35 23.02 23.58
C GLU A 429 -16.31 22.01 22.43
N GLN A 430 -16.84 20.80 22.68
CA GLN A 430 -17.03 19.80 21.64
C GLN A 430 -18.29 20.11 20.82
N LEU A 431 -18.11 20.30 19.51
CA LEU A 431 -19.21 20.47 18.56
C LEU A 431 -19.66 19.13 17.98
N VAL A 432 -18.69 18.28 17.63
CA VAL A 432 -18.93 16.96 17.03
C VAL A 432 -18.01 15.94 17.72
N PRO A 433 -18.54 14.83 18.28
CA PRO A 433 -17.72 13.73 18.78
C PRO A 433 -16.96 13.05 17.64
N ILE A 434 -15.85 12.39 17.93
CA ILE A 434 -15.10 11.63 16.92
C ILE A 434 -15.98 10.50 16.36
N LYS A 435 -16.40 10.62 15.10
CA LYS A 435 -17.27 9.66 14.40
C LYS A 435 -16.81 9.43 12.96
N SER A 436 -17.21 8.31 12.38
CA SER A 436 -16.92 7.97 10.98
C SER A 436 -17.55 8.97 10.01
N LEU A 437 -16.74 9.51 9.09
CA LEU A 437 -17.21 10.43 8.05
C LEU A 437 -18.21 9.76 7.08
N ALA A 438 -18.23 8.43 6.99
CA ALA A 438 -19.28 7.71 6.25
C ALA A 438 -20.69 8.09 6.71
N THR A 439 -20.87 8.45 7.98
CA THR A 439 -22.16 8.80 8.58
C THR A 439 -22.24 10.24 9.09
N SER A 440 -21.11 10.87 9.42
CA SER A 440 -21.09 12.19 10.07
C SER A 440 -20.50 13.32 9.22
N ARG A 441 -20.22 13.10 7.92
CA ARG A 441 -19.62 14.15 7.08
C ARG A 441 -20.43 15.44 7.05
N GLN A 442 -21.75 15.34 6.90
CA GLN A 442 -22.61 16.52 6.91
C GLN A 442 -22.60 17.21 8.29
N GLU A 443 -22.67 16.45 9.39
CA GLU A 443 -22.58 16.98 10.76
C GLU A 443 -21.27 17.75 10.99
N VAL A 444 -20.13 17.24 10.48
CA VAL A 444 -18.84 17.94 10.53
C VAL A 444 -18.87 19.20 9.66
N GLN A 445 -19.40 19.13 8.44
CA GLN A 445 -19.53 20.29 7.54
C GLN A 445 -20.37 21.42 8.16
N ASP A 446 -21.50 21.08 8.78
CA ASP A 446 -22.39 22.04 9.43
C ASP A 446 -21.72 22.69 10.66
N SER A 447 -20.88 21.93 11.37
CA SER A 447 -20.15 22.46 12.54
C SER A 447 -19.14 23.56 12.19
N ILE A 448 -18.62 23.58 10.96
CA ILE A 448 -17.67 24.60 10.48
C ILE A 448 -18.33 25.98 10.47
N GLY A 449 -19.62 26.05 10.14
CA GLY A 449 -20.39 27.30 10.18
C GLY A 449 -20.61 27.88 11.57
N ARG A 450 -20.17 27.18 12.64
CA ARG A 450 -20.33 27.60 14.06
C ARG A 450 -19.02 28.08 14.69
N LEU A 451 -17.99 28.33 13.86
CA LEU A 451 -16.67 28.78 14.28
C LEU A 451 -16.55 30.32 14.31
N ASP A 452 -17.59 30.98 14.81
CA ASP A 452 -17.61 32.44 14.93
C ASP A 452 -16.66 32.89 16.05
N PRO A 453 -15.88 33.97 15.85
CA PRO A 453 -15.05 34.57 16.89
C PRO A 453 -15.87 34.95 18.14
N THR A 454 -15.25 34.82 19.29
CA THR A 454 -15.82 35.18 20.59
C THR A 454 -15.10 36.39 21.17
N ASN A 455 -15.58 36.90 22.31
CA ASN A 455 -14.90 37.97 23.04
C ASN A 455 -13.85 37.44 24.04
N GLY A 456 -13.48 36.16 23.95
CA GLY A 456 -12.46 35.52 24.78
C GLY A 456 -11.08 35.54 24.13
N GLY A 457 -10.02 35.50 24.94
CA GLY A 457 -8.66 35.25 24.47
C GLY A 457 -8.38 33.78 24.14
N THR A 458 -7.16 33.46 23.74
CA THR A 458 -6.73 32.12 23.28
C THR A 458 -6.35 31.19 24.45
N GLY A 459 -7.12 30.11 24.66
CA GLY A 459 -6.88 29.11 25.71
C GLY A 459 -6.08 27.89 25.24
N LEU A 460 -4.92 28.14 24.64
CA LEU A 460 -4.18 27.16 23.83
C LEU A 460 -3.68 25.96 24.63
N TYR A 461 -2.97 26.19 25.75
CA TYR A 461 -2.20 25.12 26.38
C TYR A 461 -3.07 24.04 27.01
N ASP A 462 -4.08 24.44 27.79
CA ASP A 462 -5.03 23.51 28.39
C ASP A 462 -5.79 22.72 27.31
N THR A 463 -6.18 23.41 26.22
CA THR A 463 -6.87 22.78 25.09
C THR A 463 -5.99 21.73 24.40
N ILE A 464 -4.70 21.99 24.18
CA ILE A 464 -3.78 21.01 23.57
C ILE A 464 -3.71 19.74 24.41
N LEU A 465 -3.55 19.87 25.73
CA LEU A 465 -3.44 18.72 26.62
C LEU A 465 -4.75 17.93 26.66
N ASP A 466 -5.88 18.60 26.79
CA ASP A 466 -7.20 17.96 26.84
C ASP A 466 -7.55 17.27 25.53
N ALA A 467 -7.25 17.89 24.39
CA ALA A 467 -7.44 17.30 23.07
C ALA A 467 -6.56 16.04 22.89
N TYR A 468 -5.29 16.11 23.31
CA TYR A 468 -4.38 14.96 23.27
C TYR A 468 -4.92 13.80 24.12
N ASN A 469 -5.33 14.08 25.36
CA ASN A 469 -5.90 13.09 26.26
C ASN A 469 -7.23 12.52 25.76
N HIS A 470 -8.06 13.35 25.11
CA HIS A 470 -9.32 12.90 24.52
C HIS A 470 -9.07 11.92 23.36
N VAL A 471 -8.12 12.21 22.46
CA VAL A 471 -7.73 11.28 21.40
C VAL A 471 -7.11 10.01 21.99
N LYS A 472 -6.33 10.12 23.08
CA LYS A 472 -5.77 8.95 23.78
C LYS A 472 -6.85 8.06 24.37
N ALA A 473 -7.86 8.64 25.02
CA ALA A 473 -8.99 7.89 25.59
C ALA A 473 -9.84 7.21 24.52
N ASN A 474 -9.87 7.76 23.30
CA ASN A 474 -10.62 7.24 22.16
C ASN A 474 -9.70 6.64 21.09
N TYR A 475 -8.53 6.13 21.47
CA TYR A 475 -7.51 5.67 20.52
C TYR A 475 -8.01 4.58 19.58
N ALA A 476 -7.83 4.76 18.27
CA ALA A 476 -8.18 3.78 17.26
C ALA A 476 -6.93 3.00 16.78
N GLN A 477 -6.81 1.73 17.17
CA GLN A 477 -5.62 0.88 16.92
C GLN A 477 -5.21 0.79 15.44
N ASN A 478 -6.20 0.73 14.54
CA ASN A 478 -5.96 0.60 13.09
C ASN A 478 -6.03 1.93 12.34
N LYS A 479 -5.95 3.07 13.03
CA LYS A 479 -5.96 4.41 12.43
C LYS A 479 -4.73 5.23 12.79
N ALA A 480 -4.40 6.22 11.98
CA ALA A 480 -3.46 7.27 12.37
C ALA A 480 -4.19 8.25 13.29
N ASN A 481 -3.79 8.35 14.56
CA ASN A 481 -4.47 9.19 15.55
C ASN A 481 -3.79 10.55 15.64
N SER A 482 -4.55 11.64 15.47
CA SER A 482 -4.01 13.00 15.48
C SER A 482 -4.95 14.02 16.12
N VAL A 483 -4.37 15.04 16.74
CA VAL A 483 -5.02 16.32 17.01
C VAL A 483 -4.56 17.29 15.94
N ILE A 484 -5.50 17.94 15.24
CA ILE A 484 -5.23 19.00 14.27
C ILE A 484 -5.76 20.30 14.87
N LEU A 485 -4.90 21.22 15.24
CA LEU A 485 -5.29 22.46 15.92
C LEU A 485 -4.98 23.67 15.06
N PHE A 486 -5.96 24.56 14.88
CA PHE A 486 -5.84 25.84 14.19
C PHE A 486 -5.80 26.96 15.22
N THR A 487 -4.77 27.80 15.19
CA THR A 487 -4.61 28.93 16.11
C THR A 487 -3.96 30.11 15.40
N ASP A 488 -4.34 31.33 15.78
CA ASP A 488 -3.75 32.57 15.26
C ASP A 488 -2.95 33.35 16.31
N GLY A 489 -2.85 32.84 17.53
CA GLY A 489 -2.29 33.60 18.65
C GLY A 489 -1.56 32.77 19.70
N GLU A 490 -0.84 33.50 20.56
CA GLU A 490 -0.20 33.01 21.78
C GLU A 490 -1.24 32.67 22.85
N ASN A 491 -0.84 31.86 23.84
CA ASN A 491 -1.73 31.52 24.95
C ASN A 491 -2.02 32.75 25.84
N GLN A 492 -3.29 33.10 25.97
CA GLN A 492 -3.80 34.23 26.78
C GLN A 492 -4.64 33.77 27.99
N ASN A 493 -4.57 32.49 28.36
CA ASN A 493 -5.28 31.94 29.51
C ASN A 493 -4.47 32.08 30.81
N ALA A 494 -4.61 33.23 31.49
CA ALA A 494 -3.84 33.55 32.69
C ALA A 494 -4.09 32.60 33.88
N ASP A 495 -5.29 32.05 33.99
CA ASP A 495 -5.66 31.08 35.04
C ASP A 495 -5.35 29.62 34.64
N GLY A 496 -4.80 29.41 33.45
CA GLY A 496 -4.51 28.10 32.85
C GLY A 496 -3.11 27.58 33.15
N MET A 497 -2.76 26.47 32.52
CA MET A 497 -1.41 25.93 32.62
C MET A 497 -0.38 26.83 31.94
N THR A 498 0.88 26.72 32.37
CA THR A 498 2.03 27.37 31.73
C THR A 498 2.66 26.46 30.66
N ARG A 499 3.43 27.04 29.73
CA ARG A 499 4.14 26.27 28.68
C ARG A 499 5.01 25.13 29.26
N PRO A 500 5.85 25.34 30.29
CA PRO A 500 6.64 24.24 30.86
C PRO A 500 5.79 23.12 31.45
N GLN A 501 4.62 23.44 32.04
CA GLN A 501 3.68 22.43 32.54
C GLN A 501 3.06 21.62 31.40
N LEU A 502 2.68 22.28 30.29
CA LEU A 502 2.20 21.59 29.09
C LEU A 502 3.25 20.62 28.55
N LEU A 503 4.49 21.08 28.36
CA LEU A 503 5.57 20.23 27.83
C LEU A 503 5.82 19.02 28.75
N ALA A 504 5.82 19.21 30.07
CA ALA A 504 5.96 18.12 31.03
C ALA A 504 4.78 17.14 30.97
N ALA A 505 3.55 17.65 30.87
CA ALA A 505 2.34 16.84 30.77
C ALA A 505 2.32 16.00 29.48
N LEU A 506 2.66 16.59 28.33
CA LEU A 506 2.75 15.88 27.04
C LEU A 506 3.85 14.83 27.03
N LYS A 507 5.01 15.08 27.66
CA LYS A 507 6.05 14.04 27.83
C LYS A 507 5.53 12.85 28.62
N LYS A 508 4.78 13.10 29.70
CA LYS A 508 4.20 12.04 30.55
C LYS A 508 3.04 11.31 29.88
N ALA A 509 2.26 12.01 29.04
CA ALA A 509 1.06 11.44 28.40
C ALA A 509 1.38 10.50 27.23
N GLN A 510 2.56 10.61 26.63
CA GLN A 510 2.97 9.77 25.51
C GLN A 510 3.08 8.29 25.89
N ASP A 511 2.56 7.43 25.01
CA ASP A 511 2.68 5.97 25.11
C ASP A 511 3.11 5.42 23.74
N PRO A 512 4.25 4.72 23.63
CA PRO A 512 4.70 4.11 22.39
C PRO A 512 3.70 3.14 21.76
N LYS A 513 2.80 2.53 22.54
CA LYS A 513 1.77 1.60 22.07
C LYS A 513 0.54 2.32 21.49
N THR A 514 0.31 3.58 21.88
CA THR A 514 -0.80 4.40 21.38
C THR A 514 -0.29 5.76 20.87
N PRO A 515 0.49 5.79 19.77
CA PRO A 515 1.08 7.03 19.26
C PRO A 515 0.01 8.01 18.74
N ILE A 516 0.11 9.27 19.17
CA ILE A 516 -0.78 10.38 18.78
C ILE A 516 0.09 11.55 18.31
N ARG A 517 -0.25 12.12 17.14
CA ARG A 517 0.45 13.27 16.56
C ARG A 517 -0.28 14.57 16.87
N LEU A 518 0.47 15.65 17.07
CA LEU A 518 -0.03 17.03 17.07
C LEU A 518 0.30 17.68 15.73
N VAL A 519 -0.72 18.21 15.05
CA VAL A 519 -0.59 19.00 13.82
C VAL A 519 -1.07 20.40 14.15
N LEU A 520 -0.15 21.34 14.30
CA LEU A 520 -0.45 22.71 14.70
C LEU A 520 -0.42 23.61 13.46
N ILE A 521 -1.55 24.22 13.12
CA ILE A 521 -1.71 25.10 11.97
C ILE A 521 -1.78 26.53 12.47
N ALA A 522 -0.75 27.30 12.12
CA ALA A 522 -0.60 28.71 12.51
C ALA A 522 -1.28 29.59 11.45
N VAL A 523 -2.36 30.28 11.82
CA VAL A 523 -3.18 31.08 10.89
C VAL A 523 -2.77 32.55 10.98
N GLY A 524 -2.31 33.12 9.86
CA GLY A 524 -1.90 34.52 9.79
C GLY A 524 -0.42 34.77 10.17
N PRO A 525 0.04 36.02 10.00
CA PRO A 525 1.47 36.36 10.09
C PRO A 525 1.99 36.53 11.52
N ASP A 526 1.11 36.75 12.51
CA ASP A 526 1.49 37.17 13.86
C ASP A 526 1.64 35.99 14.85
N VAL A 527 1.60 34.75 14.36
CA VAL A 527 1.71 33.56 15.21
C VAL A 527 3.16 33.31 15.63
N ASN A 528 3.38 33.02 16.92
CA ASN A 528 4.66 32.59 17.44
C ASN A 528 4.98 31.14 17.02
N LEU A 529 5.58 30.99 15.83
CA LEU A 529 5.92 29.66 15.28
C LEU A 529 6.92 28.88 16.13
N ASP A 530 7.84 29.57 16.80
CA ASP A 530 8.87 28.91 17.61
C ASP A 530 8.26 28.31 18.88
N GLU A 531 7.28 28.99 19.49
CA GLU A 531 6.49 28.43 20.58
C GLU A 531 5.74 27.15 20.17
N LEU A 532 5.06 27.17 19.01
CA LEU A 532 4.35 25.98 18.51
C LEU A 532 5.33 24.83 18.20
N LYS A 533 6.53 25.15 17.70
CA LYS A 533 7.56 24.14 17.41
C LYS A 533 8.08 23.49 18.68
N GLU A 534 8.29 24.27 19.75
CA GLU A 534 8.66 23.71 21.05
C GLU A 534 7.62 22.70 21.56
N ILE A 535 6.33 23.02 21.40
CA ILE A 535 5.23 22.13 21.78
C ILE A 535 5.21 20.88 20.91
N SER A 536 5.27 21.02 19.58
CA SER A 536 5.23 19.87 18.68
C SER A 536 6.45 18.95 18.87
N ASN A 537 7.65 19.50 19.09
CA ASN A 537 8.88 18.72 19.23
C ASN A 537 8.89 17.79 20.45
N VAL A 538 8.04 18.05 21.45
CA VAL A 538 7.88 17.15 22.58
C VAL A 538 7.17 15.85 22.19
N VAL A 539 6.28 15.88 21.19
CA VAL A 539 5.47 14.73 20.79
C VAL A 539 5.98 14.16 19.47
N LYS A 540 6.47 12.92 19.50
CA LYS A 540 7.10 12.30 18.32
C LYS A 540 6.21 12.35 17.07
N GLY A 541 6.83 12.75 15.96
CA GLY A 541 6.16 12.89 14.68
C GLY A 541 5.21 14.08 14.59
N SER A 542 5.11 14.98 15.56
CA SER A 542 4.25 16.18 15.43
C SER A 542 4.89 17.26 14.56
N GLY A 543 4.12 18.26 14.14
CA GLY A 543 4.65 19.35 13.31
C GLY A 543 3.82 20.62 13.36
N VAL A 544 4.46 21.72 12.96
CA VAL A 544 3.86 23.05 12.81
C VAL A 544 3.80 23.42 11.34
N PHE A 545 2.67 23.95 10.91
CA PHE A 545 2.40 24.32 9.52
C PHE A 545 1.94 25.77 9.46
N PRO A 546 2.79 26.69 8.98
CA PRO A 546 2.42 28.07 8.76
C PRO A 546 1.40 28.22 7.63
N ALA A 547 0.29 28.88 7.91
CA ALA A 547 -0.77 29.27 6.97
C ALA A 547 -0.82 30.81 6.86
N GLU A 548 0.28 31.39 6.37
CA GLU A 548 0.41 32.83 6.12
C GLU A 548 -0.49 33.30 4.97
N ASP A 549 -0.75 32.40 4.01
CA ASP A 549 -1.61 32.62 2.85
C ASP A 549 -2.76 31.60 2.85
N PRO A 550 -4.01 32.04 3.06
CA PRO A 550 -5.21 31.21 3.03
C PRO A 550 -5.38 30.39 1.75
N THR A 551 -4.86 30.88 0.62
CA THR A 551 -4.97 30.19 -0.67
C THR A 551 -4.10 28.92 -0.74
N LYS A 552 -3.12 28.77 0.15
CA LYS A 552 -2.22 27.61 0.21
C LYS A 552 -2.67 26.52 1.17
N ILE A 553 -3.84 26.66 1.79
CA ILE A 553 -4.31 25.72 2.82
C ILE A 553 -4.46 24.28 2.29
N THR A 554 -4.85 24.09 1.03
CA THR A 554 -4.94 22.76 0.41
C THR A 554 -3.57 22.08 0.37
N ALA A 555 -2.50 22.82 0.07
CA ALA A 555 -1.13 22.31 0.08
C ALA A 555 -0.67 21.98 1.52
N ILE A 556 -1.05 22.80 2.50
CA ILE A 556 -0.74 22.58 3.92
C ILE A 556 -1.44 21.32 4.45
N PHE A 557 -2.72 21.12 4.14
CA PHE A 557 -3.44 19.89 4.48
C PHE A 557 -2.82 18.67 3.80
N ALA A 558 -2.49 18.76 2.51
CA ALA A 558 -1.82 17.68 1.79
C ALA A 558 -0.43 17.38 2.39
N GLN A 559 0.31 18.40 2.83
CA GLN A 559 1.61 18.26 3.49
C GLN A 559 1.47 17.68 4.90
N ALA A 560 0.48 18.10 5.69
CA ALA A 560 0.22 17.58 7.03
C ALA A 560 -0.19 16.10 6.99
N ILE A 561 -1.01 15.71 6.00
CA ILE A 561 -1.35 14.31 5.72
C ILE A 561 -0.11 13.56 5.21
N GLY A 562 0.65 14.14 4.28
CA GLY A 562 1.86 13.55 3.71
C GLY A 562 2.98 13.34 4.72
N SER A 563 3.12 14.23 5.70
CA SER A 563 4.13 14.17 6.76
C SER A 563 3.95 13.00 7.73
N ARG A 564 2.84 12.24 7.63
CA ARG A 564 2.59 11.02 8.42
C ARG A 564 3.68 9.97 8.29
N THR A 565 4.44 10.03 7.21
CA THR A 565 5.56 9.15 6.90
C THR A 565 6.80 9.41 7.76
N GLY A 566 6.85 10.51 8.53
CA GLY A 566 8.06 10.88 9.27
C GLY A 566 9.23 11.25 8.37
N VAL A 567 8.99 11.48 7.08
CA VAL A 567 9.99 11.97 6.14
C VAL A 567 10.03 13.49 6.27
N SER A 568 10.93 13.98 7.13
CA SER A 568 11.52 15.32 7.03
C SER A 568 12.74 15.28 6.14
#